data_AF-A0A845LLK2-F1
#
_entry.id   AF-A0A845LLK2-F1
#
_cell.length_a   1.000
_cell.length_b   1.000
_cell.length_c   1.000
_cell.angle_alpha   90.00
_cell.angle_beta   90.00
_cell.angle_gamma   90.00
#
_symmetry.space_group_name_H-M   'P 1'
#
loop_
_entity.id
_entity.type
_entity.pdbx_description
1 polymer ?
#
loop_
_entity_poly.entity_id
_entity_poly.type
_entity_poly.pdbx_seq_one_letter_code
_entity_poly.pdbx_strand_id
1 'polypeptide(L)'
;MDLGKGDKPAGSSRLETSAYKAQEEISKVLYDPACNIFKPWQFDSHLSHPVTLKTTYEELKILWNEEARFREGFSAGNDTIAIPNLFVKISGVHKDLCEYEKEVEFFLSSSKKLFFSSESLLGENLSEANYVAYSKNGILKPASGSSLMHFISKNGALDIEELAASHFFENMTPQKQLQTTIAHKLGQLIESDLLLKSSSEYATLRILHMLLILDKSLIGLLENFDYPFDVPKIAIYNGKGAPFTFEDCAAISFFYYCGFDILILTPSGHVDIENHINGSYFDNHCLEERNASIDYAKLKGKCDTSGKKALSRMAAFFKK
;
A
#
# COMPACT_ATOMS: atom_id res chain seq x y z
N MET A 1 40.88 15.51 58.54
CA MET A 1 40.47 14.79 57.33
C MET A 1 39.01 14.42 57.50
N ASP A 2 38.12 15.17 56.86
CA ASP A 2 36.82 14.64 56.48
C ASP A 2 36.43 15.37 55.19
N LEU A 3 36.68 14.71 54.06
CA LEU A 3 36.47 15.23 52.72
C LEU A 3 34.99 15.03 52.38
N GLY A 4 34.36 16.13 51.96
CA GLY A 4 32.94 16.24 51.71
C GLY A 4 32.38 15.16 50.79
N LYS A 5 31.15 14.74 51.14
CA LYS A 5 30.23 14.05 50.24
C LYS A 5 29.99 14.97 49.03
N GLY A 6 30.56 14.60 47.88
CA GLY A 6 30.14 15.14 46.60
C GLY A 6 28.74 14.64 46.29
N ASP A 7 27.78 15.57 46.24
CA ASP A 7 26.48 15.33 45.66
C ASP A 7 26.66 14.87 44.21
N LYS A 8 26.11 13.68 43.90
CA LYS A 8 25.97 13.23 42.51
C LYS A 8 25.05 14.22 41.80
N PRO A 9 25.40 14.75 40.62
CA PRO A 9 24.49 15.61 39.88
C PRO A 9 23.23 14.82 39.54
N ALA A 10 22.09 15.29 40.07
CA ALA A 10 20.76 14.85 39.68
C ALA A 10 20.62 14.99 38.16
N GLY A 11 19.94 14.02 37.54
CA GLY A 11 19.76 13.95 36.09
C GLY A 11 19.37 15.30 35.49
N SER A 12 20.00 15.63 34.36
CA SER A 12 19.80 16.90 33.64
C SER A 12 18.32 17.18 33.36
N SER A 13 17.70 18.03 34.19
CA SER A 13 16.38 18.58 33.92
C SER A 13 16.54 19.68 32.86
N ARG A 14 16.00 19.46 31.67
CA ARG A 14 16.04 20.46 30.58
C ARG A 14 15.20 21.67 31.00
N LEU A 15 15.76 22.87 30.88
CA LEU A 15 15.04 24.11 31.13
C LEU A 15 14.22 24.47 29.88
N GLU A 16 12.90 24.59 30.06
CA GLU A 16 12.01 25.07 29.00
C GLU A 16 12.22 26.57 28.74
N THR A 17 12.31 26.94 27.47
CA THR A 17 12.36 28.34 27.06
C THR A 17 10.96 28.95 27.04
N SER A 18 10.88 30.28 27.13
CA SER A 18 9.60 31.00 26.97
C SER A 18 8.93 30.70 25.62
N ALA A 19 9.73 30.50 24.57
CA ALA A 19 9.23 30.14 23.24
C ALA A 19 8.59 28.73 23.22
N TYR A 20 9.19 27.75 23.91
CA TYR A 20 8.63 26.40 24.02
C TYR A 20 7.28 26.42 24.74
N LYS A 21 7.17 27.14 25.86
CA LYS A 21 5.92 27.29 26.61
C LYS A 21 4.83 27.95 25.77
N ALA A 22 5.16 29.01 25.05
CA ALA A 22 4.23 29.68 24.14
C ALA A 22 3.75 28.75 23.01
N GLN A 23 4.65 27.94 22.44
CA GLN A 23 4.30 26.94 21.43
C GLN A 23 3.36 25.85 21.98
N GLU A 24 3.58 25.37 23.21
CA GLU A 24 2.70 24.42 23.89
C GLU A 24 1.31 24.99 24.15
N GLU A 25 1.21 26.26 24.58
CA GLU A 25 -0.07 26.94 24.75
C GLU A 25 -0.83 27.11 23.43
N ILE A 26 -0.14 27.58 22.38
CA ILE A 26 -0.72 27.71 21.03
C ILE A 26 -1.18 26.35 20.50
N SER A 27 -0.37 25.31 20.72
CA SER A 27 -0.68 23.96 20.31
C SER A 27 -1.99 23.44 20.89
N LYS A 28 -2.26 23.71 22.17
CA LYS A 28 -3.48 23.24 22.85
C LYS A 28 -4.75 23.88 22.29
N VAL A 29 -4.62 25.04 21.64
CA VAL A 29 -5.74 25.76 21.04
C VAL A 29 -5.93 25.39 19.56
N LEU A 30 -4.83 25.18 18.82
CA LEU A 30 -4.88 24.95 17.36
C LEU A 30 -5.16 23.50 16.97
N TYR A 31 -4.55 22.53 17.66
CA TYR A 31 -4.65 21.12 17.30
C TYR A 31 -5.85 20.49 18.00
N ASP A 32 -7.04 20.88 17.53
CA ASP A 32 -8.31 20.29 17.95
C ASP A 32 -8.72 19.21 16.93
N PRO A 33 -8.91 17.94 17.35
CA PRO A 33 -9.46 16.89 16.50
C PRO A 33 -10.78 17.29 15.83
N ALA A 34 -11.59 18.15 16.45
CA ALA A 34 -12.84 18.66 15.87
C ALA A 34 -12.61 19.53 14.62
N CYS A 35 -11.43 20.12 14.48
CA CYS A 35 -11.07 20.97 13.35
C CYS A 35 -10.25 20.24 12.26
N ASN A 36 -9.97 18.94 12.43
CA ASN A 36 -9.08 18.17 11.54
C ASN A 36 -7.67 18.79 11.35
N ILE A 37 -7.17 19.47 12.40
CA ILE A 37 -5.82 20.06 12.41
C ILE A 37 -4.94 19.19 13.30
N PHE A 38 -3.95 18.53 12.69
CA PHE A 38 -3.04 17.61 13.38
C PHE A 38 -1.60 18.07 13.29
N LYS A 39 -0.79 17.72 14.29
CA LYS A 39 0.66 17.87 14.20
C LYS A 39 1.25 16.78 13.29
N PRO A 40 2.37 17.06 12.61
CA PRO A 40 3.14 16.01 11.98
C PRO A 40 3.51 14.91 12.99
N TRP A 41 3.37 13.65 12.57
CA TRP A 41 3.71 12.45 13.35
C TRP A 41 2.98 12.32 14.68
N GLN A 42 1.81 12.98 14.82
CA GLN A 42 1.02 12.96 16.06
C GLN A 42 0.59 11.55 16.47
N PHE A 43 0.39 10.65 15.50
CA PHE A 43 -0.19 9.32 15.71
C PHE A 43 0.76 8.17 15.39
N ASP A 44 2.08 8.42 15.36
CA ASP A 44 3.10 7.42 15.00
C ASP A 44 3.05 6.15 15.89
N SER A 45 2.64 6.31 17.16
CA SER A 45 2.48 5.20 18.10
C SER A 45 1.12 4.47 18.02
N HIS A 46 0.17 4.96 17.22
CA HIS A 46 -1.19 4.40 17.17
C HIS A 46 -1.27 3.19 16.24
N LEU A 47 -2.13 2.25 16.60
CA LEU A 47 -2.49 1.15 15.72
C LEU A 47 -3.54 1.64 14.70
N SER A 48 -3.17 1.61 13.43
CA SER A 48 -4.10 1.97 12.36
C SER A 48 -5.08 0.84 12.04
N HIS A 49 -6.24 1.16 11.48
CA HIS A 49 -7.07 0.20 10.77
C HIS A 49 -7.69 0.87 9.53
N PRO A 50 -7.77 0.17 8.39
CA PRO A 50 -8.38 0.73 7.19
C PRO A 50 -9.90 0.87 7.36
N VAL A 51 -10.47 1.90 6.76
CA VAL A 51 -11.92 2.06 6.54
C VAL A 51 -12.10 2.25 5.04
N THR A 52 -12.45 1.16 4.36
CA THR A 52 -12.49 1.19 2.89
C THR A 52 -13.72 1.90 2.40
N LEU A 53 -13.50 2.95 1.61
CA LEU A 53 -14.56 3.74 1.02
C LEU A 53 -15.15 3.00 -0.17
N LYS A 54 -16.48 2.97 -0.22
CA LYS A 54 -17.23 2.54 -1.39
C LYS A 54 -17.55 3.76 -2.24
N THR A 55 -16.99 3.83 -3.44
CA THR A 55 -16.97 5.05 -4.24
C THR A 55 -17.67 4.84 -5.59
N THR A 56 -18.16 5.93 -6.16
CA THR A 56 -18.44 5.99 -7.59
C THR A 56 -17.17 6.24 -8.39
N TYR A 57 -17.20 5.93 -9.69
CA TYR A 57 -16.07 6.15 -10.57
C TYR A 57 -15.67 7.65 -10.65
N GLU A 58 -16.66 8.54 -10.58
CA GLU A 58 -16.48 9.99 -10.60
C GLU A 58 -15.81 10.52 -9.31
N GLU A 59 -16.14 9.92 -8.16
CA GLU A 59 -15.56 10.29 -6.85
C GLU A 59 -14.09 9.87 -6.72
N LEU A 60 -13.70 8.78 -7.39
CA LEU A 60 -12.36 8.21 -7.29
C LEU A 60 -11.25 9.24 -7.51
N LYS A 61 -11.37 10.09 -8.55
CA LYS A 61 -10.36 11.12 -8.87
C LYS A 61 -10.27 12.21 -7.82
N ILE A 62 -11.40 12.56 -7.19
CA ILE A 62 -11.47 13.58 -6.14
C ILE A 62 -10.76 13.05 -4.90
N LEU A 63 -11.13 11.84 -4.47
CA LEU A 63 -10.60 11.22 -3.26
C LEU A 63 -9.13 10.79 -3.38
N TRP A 64 -8.67 10.44 -4.58
CA TRP A 64 -7.30 9.97 -4.80
C TRP A 64 -6.25 10.93 -4.23
N ASN A 65 -6.43 12.24 -4.43
CA ASN A 65 -5.48 13.26 -3.99
C ASN A 65 -5.87 13.96 -2.69
N GLU A 66 -6.96 13.54 -2.08
CA GLU A 66 -7.43 14.08 -0.80
C GLU A 66 -6.64 13.44 0.35
N GLU A 67 -6.22 14.25 1.34
CA GLU A 67 -5.59 13.76 2.56
C GLU A 67 -6.58 12.95 3.41
N ALA A 68 -6.08 11.99 4.20
CA ALA A 68 -6.94 11.09 4.98
C ALA A 68 -7.91 11.85 5.90
N ARG A 69 -7.45 12.91 6.56
CA ARG A 69 -8.24 13.72 7.50
C ARG A 69 -9.45 14.44 6.92
N PHE A 70 -9.51 14.58 5.60
CA PHE A 70 -10.66 15.20 4.91
C PHE A 70 -11.59 14.16 4.27
N ARG A 71 -11.22 12.88 4.31
CA ARG A 71 -12.06 11.78 3.83
C ARG A 71 -13.06 11.34 4.89
N GLU A 72 -14.23 10.90 4.45
CA GLU A 72 -15.23 10.32 5.33
C GLU A 72 -14.67 9.07 6.05
N GLY A 73 -15.00 8.90 7.33
CA GLY A 73 -14.54 7.76 8.12
C GLY A 73 -13.18 7.93 8.81
N PHE A 74 -12.47 9.04 8.57
CA PHE A 74 -11.25 9.33 9.32
C PHE A 74 -11.60 9.61 10.77
N SER A 75 -10.91 8.94 11.69
CA SER A 75 -11.07 9.22 13.12
C SER A 75 -9.80 8.84 13.89
N ALA A 76 -9.43 9.69 14.84
CA ALA A 76 -8.32 9.46 15.75
C ALA A 76 -8.88 9.20 17.15
N GLY A 77 -8.73 7.96 17.63
CA GLY A 77 -9.01 7.57 19.01
C GLY A 77 -7.80 7.78 19.92
N ASN A 78 -7.84 7.21 21.12
CA ASN A 78 -6.75 7.36 22.10
C ASN A 78 -5.49 6.56 21.72
N ASP A 79 -5.67 5.34 21.18
CA ASP A 79 -4.57 4.42 20.83
C ASP A 79 -4.71 3.85 19.41
N THR A 80 -5.80 4.19 18.71
CA THR A 80 -6.15 3.66 17.39
C THR A 80 -6.52 4.78 16.43
N ILE A 81 -6.26 4.56 15.14
CA ILE A 81 -6.60 5.50 14.08
C ILE A 81 -7.30 4.80 12.91
N ALA A 82 -8.46 5.31 12.53
CA ALA A 82 -9.20 4.86 11.36
C ALA A 82 -8.72 5.63 10.14
N ILE A 83 -8.21 4.92 9.14
CA ILE A 83 -7.64 5.50 7.92
C ILE A 83 -8.56 5.17 6.74
N PRO A 84 -9.25 6.17 6.16
CA PRO A 84 -10.04 5.95 4.96
C PRO A 84 -9.15 5.62 3.77
N ASN A 85 -9.37 4.47 3.16
CA ASN A 85 -8.58 4.02 2.03
C ASN A 85 -9.45 3.60 0.85
N LEU A 86 -8.86 3.67 -0.33
CA LEU A 86 -9.47 3.25 -1.59
C LEU A 86 -8.93 1.88 -1.97
N PHE A 87 -9.80 0.97 -2.38
CA PHE A 87 -9.40 -0.26 -3.06
C PHE A 87 -10.28 -0.44 -4.28
N VAL A 88 -9.73 -0.18 -5.46
CA VAL A 88 -10.50 -0.09 -6.69
C VAL A 88 -9.81 -0.82 -7.83
N LYS A 89 -10.63 -1.52 -8.62
CA LYS A 89 -10.28 -2.05 -9.94
C LYS A 89 -11.07 -1.28 -11.00
N ILE A 90 -10.38 -0.81 -12.04
CA ILE A 90 -10.99 -0.28 -13.26
C ILE A 90 -10.81 -1.31 -14.37
N SER A 91 -11.93 -1.86 -14.84
CA SER A 91 -11.99 -2.89 -15.86
C SER A 91 -12.37 -2.29 -17.21
N GLY A 92 -11.47 -2.31 -18.18
CA GLY A 92 -11.70 -1.77 -19.51
C GLY A 92 -10.96 -0.46 -19.79
N VAL A 93 -11.34 0.19 -20.89
CA VAL A 93 -10.80 1.47 -21.38
C VAL A 93 -11.94 2.36 -21.87
N HIS A 94 -11.71 3.67 -21.89
CA HIS A 94 -12.60 4.60 -22.58
C HIS A 94 -12.56 4.40 -24.10
N LYS A 95 -13.66 4.76 -24.77
CA LYS A 95 -13.72 4.82 -26.23
C LYS A 95 -12.68 5.77 -26.80
N ASP A 96 -12.44 6.91 -26.14
CA ASP A 96 -11.33 7.79 -26.46
C ASP A 96 -10.07 7.36 -25.70
N LEU A 97 -9.12 6.75 -26.42
CA LEU A 97 -7.85 6.33 -25.83
C LEU A 97 -6.98 7.51 -25.36
N CYS A 98 -7.16 8.74 -25.89
CA CYS A 98 -6.48 9.92 -25.32
C CYS A 98 -7.06 10.27 -23.94
N GLU A 99 -8.38 10.14 -23.76
CA GLU A 99 -9.02 10.35 -22.46
C GLU A 99 -8.53 9.31 -21.45
N TYR A 100 -8.52 8.04 -21.85
CA TYR A 100 -7.99 6.95 -21.02
C TYR A 100 -6.52 7.15 -20.66
N GLU A 101 -5.67 7.55 -21.61
CA GLU A 101 -4.25 7.84 -21.34
C GLU A 101 -4.09 8.96 -20.30
N LYS A 102 -4.82 10.07 -20.44
CA LYS A 102 -4.77 11.19 -19.49
C LYS A 102 -5.22 10.78 -18.10
N GLU A 103 -6.25 9.95 -18.00
CA GLU A 103 -6.72 9.43 -16.73
C GLU A 103 -5.69 8.51 -16.07
N VAL A 104 -5.12 7.57 -16.82
CA VAL A 104 -4.06 6.69 -16.31
C VAL A 104 -2.89 7.54 -15.82
N GLU A 105 -2.42 8.52 -16.61
CA GLU A 105 -1.35 9.43 -16.20
C GLU A 105 -1.72 10.28 -14.97
N PHE A 106 -2.99 10.67 -14.79
CA PHE A 106 -3.44 11.37 -13.58
C PHE A 106 -3.24 10.51 -12.32
N PHE A 107 -3.69 9.25 -12.35
CA PHE A 107 -3.54 8.35 -11.22
C PHE A 107 -2.07 8.02 -10.94
N LEU A 108 -1.27 7.84 -11.99
CA LEU A 108 0.14 7.49 -11.87
C LEU A 108 1.02 8.65 -11.40
N SER A 109 0.81 9.86 -11.95
CA SER A 109 1.58 11.05 -11.57
C SER A 109 1.37 11.48 -10.12
N SER A 110 0.18 11.20 -9.57
CA SER A 110 -0.16 11.49 -8.18
C SER A 110 0.38 10.44 -7.20
N SER A 111 0.78 9.26 -7.68
CA SER A 111 1.40 8.23 -6.85
C SER A 111 2.88 8.60 -6.60
N LYS A 112 3.29 8.73 -5.33
CA LYS A 112 4.69 9.03 -4.93
C LYS A 112 5.68 7.89 -5.20
N LYS A 113 5.46 7.07 -6.24
CA LYS A 113 6.10 5.80 -6.65
C LYS A 113 5.25 4.60 -6.26
N LEU A 114 4.46 4.09 -7.21
CA LEU A 114 4.77 2.79 -7.81
C LEU A 114 3.81 2.51 -8.97
N PHE A 115 4.40 2.40 -10.15
CA PHE A 115 3.74 1.93 -11.36
C PHE A 115 4.30 0.53 -11.65
N PHE A 116 3.42 -0.46 -11.70
CA PHE A 116 3.76 -1.79 -12.17
C PHE A 116 3.07 -2.06 -13.50
N SER A 117 3.84 -2.03 -14.60
CA SER A 117 3.43 -2.64 -15.86
C SER A 117 3.71 -4.13 -15.76
N SER A 118 2.70 -4.92 -15.40
CA SER A 118 2.67 -6.40 -15.38
C SER A 118 4.01 -7.09 -15.73
N GLU A 119 4.89 -7.18 -14.74
CA GLU A 119 6.11 -8.01 -14.66
C GLU A 119 6.45 -8.17 -13.16
N SER A 120 5.57 -8.89 -12.42
CA SER A 120 5.63 -9.20 -10.97
C SER A 120 5.76 -7.99 -10.02
N LEU A 121 4.85 -7.84 -9.03
CA LEU A 121 5.01 -6.81 -7.99
C LEU A 121 6.32 -6.99 -7.19
N LEU A 122 6.92 -8.17 -7.30
CA LEU A 122 8.08 -8.65 -6.55
C LEU A 122 9.36 -8.69 -7.43
N GLY A 123 9.35 -8.07 -8.63
CA GLY A 123 10.52 -7.80 -9.46
C GLY A 123 10.79 -8.78 -10.62
N GLU A 124 11.42 -8.26 -11.70
CA GLU A 124 11.73 -8.97 -12.97
C GLU A 124 12.80 -10.08 -12.87
N ASN A 125 13.48 -10.23 -11.72
CA ASN A 125 14.55 -11.22 -11.51
C ASN A 125 14.20 -12.27 -10.46
N LEU A 126 12.96 -12.77 -10.48
CA LEU A 126 12.65 -14.06 -9.85
C LEU A 126 13.16 -15.21 -10.74
N SER A 127 14.46 -15.17 -11.05
CA SER A 127 15.15 -16.34 -11.57
C SER A 127 15.06 -17.40 -10.47
N GLU A 128 14.69 -18.62 -10.85
CA GLU A 128 14.48 -19.78 -9.97
C GLU A 128 15.69 -20.14 -9.08
N ALA A 129 16.80 -19.39 -9.15
CA ALA A 129 18.09 -19.76 -8.60
C ALA A 129 18.51 -19.07 -7.28
N ASN A 130 17.85 -18.01 -6.80
CA ASN A 130 18.36 -17.23 -5.65
C ASN A 130 17.47 -17.17 -4.39
N TYR A 131 16.42 -17.99 -4.29
CA TYR A 131 15.71 -18.19 -3.04
C TYR A 131 15.53 -19.68 -2.77
N VAL A 132 15.51 -20.05 -1.47
CA VAL A 132 15.26 -21.43 -1.00
C VAL A 132 14.14 -22.03 -1.83
N ALA A 133 14.50 -23.07 -2.60
CA ALA A 133 13.82 -23.50 -3.81
C ALA A 133 12.28 -23.50 -3.71
N TYR A 134 11.64 -22.86 -4.68
CA TYR A 134 10.28 -23.15 -5.14
C TYR A 134 10.44 -23.83 -6.51
N SER A 135 10.06 -25.11 -6.64
CA SER A 135 10.15 -25.84 -7.90
C SER A 135 8.93 -26.69 -8.15
N LYS A 136 8.44 -26.56 -9.38
CA LYS A 136 7.25 -27.11 -10.04
C LYS A 136 7.11 -28.64 -10.06
N ASN A 137 7.93 -29.42 -9.36
CA ASN A 137 7.97 -30.89 -9.48
C ASN A 137 7.80 -31.64 -8.15
N GLY A 138 6.86 -31.22 -7.30
CA GLY A 138 6.22 -32.13 -6.35
C GLY A 138 7.03 -32.61 -5.13
N ILE A 139 8.19 -32.02 -4.81
CA ILE A 139 8.81 -32.17 -3.48
C ILE A 139 9.42 -30.85 -3.03
N LEU A 140 8.57 -29.92 -2.60
CA LEU A 140 8.93 -28.83 -1.70
C LEU A 140 7.74 -28.62 -0.75
N LYS A 141 7.76 -29.40 0.33
CA LYS A 141 7.12 -28.96 1.58
C LYS A 141 7.73 -27.58 1.91
N PRO A 142 7.03 -26.67 2.61
CA PRO A 142 7.73 -25.78 3.55
C PRO A 142 8.89 -26.56 4.10
N ALA A 143 10.14 -26.11 3.95
CA ALA A 143 11.22 -26.86 4.57
C ALA A 143 10.76 -27.10 6.01
N SER A 144 10.56 -28.36 6.38
CA SER A 144 10.20 -28.72 7.74
C SER A 144 11.46 -28.37 8.54
N GLY A 145 11.60 -27.09 8.91
CA GLY A 145 12.89 -26.45 9.18
C GLY A 145 13.04 -24.98 8.78
N SER A 146 12.07 -24.31 8.11
CA SER A 146 12.08 -22.84 8.08
C SER A 146 11.88 -22.32 9.49
N SER A 147 12.78 -21.46 9.98
CA SER A 147 12.66 -20.84 11.30
C SER A 147 11.35 -20.06 11.45
N LEU A 148 10.71 -19.66 10.35
CA LEU A 148 9.43 -18.97 10.36
C LEU A 148 8.25 -19.85 10.76
N MET A 149 8.37 -21.17 10.61
CA MET A 149 7.34 -22.11 11.07
C MET A 149 7.14 -22.02 12.59
N HIS A 150 8.13 -21.50 13.33
CA HIS A 150 8.03 -21.26 14.77
C HIS A 150 6.87 -20.32 15.12
N PHE A 151 6.64 -19.31 14.28
CA PHE A 151 5.61 -18.30 14.50
C PHE A 151 4.22 -18.75 14.03
N ILE A 152 4.10 -19.95 13.44
CA ILE A 152 2.89 -20.41 12.76
C ILE A 152 2.31 -21.60 13.51
N SER A 153 1.09 -21.44 14.01
CA SER A 153 0.35 -22.52 14.64
C SER A 153 -0.31 -23.45 13.61
N LYS A 154 -0.80 -24.62 14.06
CA LYS A 154 -1.28 -25.68 13.16
C LYS A 154 -2.50 -25.31 12.31
N ASN A 155 -3.28 -24.33 12.75
CA ASN A 155 -4.42 -23.81 12.01
C ASN A 155 -4.04 -22.65 11.06
N GLY A 156 -2.76 -22.28 11.00
CA GLY A 156 -2.24 -21.16 10.21
C GLY A 156 -2.20 -19.82 10.94
N ALA A 157 -2.69 -19.72 12.18
CA ALA A 157 -2.63 -18.47 12.94
C ALA A 157 -1.19 -18.10 13.34
N LEU A 158 -0.90 -16.81 13.38
CA LEU A 158 0.41 -16.25 13.65
C LEU A 158 0.56 -15.89 15.14
N ASP A 159 1.69 -16.22 15.74
CA ASP A 159 2.09 -15.65 17.03
C ASP A 159 2.64 -14.23 16.80
N ILE A 160 1.75 -13.24 16.89
CA ILE A 160 2.04 -11.84 16.58
C ILE A 160 3.07 -11.27 17.57
N GLU A 161 2.92 -11.57 18.86
CA GLU A 161 3.78 -11.04 19.92
C GLU A 161 5.21 -11.56 19.75
N GLU A 162 5.33 -12.87 19.49
CA GLU A 162 6.64 -13.48 19.29
C GLU A 162 7.30 -13.01 17.98
N LEU A 163 6.52 -12.88 16.89
CA LEU A 163 7.04 -12.37 15.63
C LEU A 163 7.52 -10.92 15.77
N ALA A 164 6.76 -10.06 16.45
CA ALA A 164 7.11 -8.66 16.70
C ALA A 164 8.35 -8.51 17.59
N ALA A 165 8.53 -9.40 18.56
CA ALA A 165 9.70 -9.42 19.45
C ALA A 165 10.97 -9.97 18.76
N SER A 166 10.82 -10.66 17.63
CA SER A 166 11.92 -11.30 16.91
C SER A 166 12.74 -10.31 16.05
N HIS A 167 13.88 -10.79 15.52
CA HIS A 167 14.70 -10.04 14.56
C HIS A 167 14.16 -10.09 13.12
N PHE A 168 12.99 -10.69 12.88
CA PHE A 168 12.45 -10.94 11.54
C PHE A 168 12.36 -9.66 10.68
N PHE A 169 11.85 -8.58 11.26
CA PHE A 169 11.63 -7.32 10.54
C PHE A 169 12.83 -6.39 10.50
N GLU A 170 13.94 -6.72 11.17
CA GLU A 170 15.11 -5.82 11.25
C GLU A 170 15.79 -5.60 9.90
N ASN A 171 15.66 -6.57 8.99
CA ASN A 171 16.13 -6.44 7.61
C ASN A 171 15.23 -5.54 6.75
N MET A 172 13.97 -5.33 7.17
CA MET A 172 12.99 -4.50 6.46
C MET A 172 13.05 -3.04 6.94
N THR A 173 12.99 -2.81 8.25
CA THR A 173 13.00 -1.47 8.85
C THR A 173 13.68 -1.47 10.22
N PRO A 174 14.45 -0.44 10.59
CA PRO A 174 14.99 -0.29 11.93
C PRO A 174 13.97 0.23 12.96
N GLN A 175 12.82 0.76 12.51
CA GLN A 175 11.84 1.39 13.40
C GLN A 175 11.03 0.33 14.17
N LYS A 176 11.27 0.19 15.48
CA LYS A 176 10.62 -0.85 16.29
C LYS A 176 9.08 -0.76 16.30
N GLN A 177 8.53 0.45 16.35
CA GLN A 177 7.08 0.65 16.27
C GLN A 177 6.51 0.11 14.95
N LEU A 178 7.18 0.38 13.83
CA LEU A 178 6.76 -0.12 12.52
C LEU A 178 6.87 -1.65 12.43
N GLN A 179 7.90 -2.27 13.01
CA GLN A 179 8.02 -3.74 13.09
C GLN A 179 6.79 -4.36 13.80
N THR A 180 6.39 -3.78 14.94
CA THR A 180 5.17 -4.20 15.67
C THR A 180 3.93 -4.00 14.81
N THR A 181 3.78 -2.85 14.16
CA THR A 181 2.65 -2.59 13.25
C THR A 181 2.58 -3.63 12.13
N ILE A 182 3.70 -3.95 11.47
CA ILE A 182 3.76 -4.96 10.40
C ILE A 182 3.28 -6.33 10.92
N ALA A 183 3.72 -6.75 12.11
CA ALA A 183 3.28 -8.01 12.72
C ALA A 183 1.77 -8.05 12.93
N HIS A 184 1.18 -6.98 13.47
CA HIS A 184 -0.27 -6.89 13.64
C HIS A 184 -1.02 -6.89 12.29
N LYS A 185 -0.49 -6.21 11.26
CA LYS A 185 -1.09 -6.21 9.91
C LYS A 185 -1.06 -7.57 9.25
N LEU A 186 -0.01 -8.36 9.48
CA LEU A 186 0.03 -9.76 9.04
C LEU A 186 -1.02 -10.61 9.74
N GLY A 187 -1.16 -10.46 11.05
CA GLY A 187 -2.21 -11.12 11.82
C GLY A 187 -3.59 -10.81 11.24
N GLN A 188 -3.90 -9.52 11.04
CA GLN A 188 -5.15 -9.08 10.41
C GLN A 188 -5.36 -9.71 9.02
N LEU A 189 -4.33 -9.72 8.18
CA LEU A 189 -4.40 -10.34 6.86
C LEU A 189 -4.72 -11.84 6.93
N ILE A 190 -4.04 -12.58 7.80
CA ILE A 190 -4.20 -14.03 7.94
C ILE A 190 -5.58 -14.39 8.50
N GLU A 191 -6.08 -13.61 9.45
CA GLU A 191 -7.38 -13.84 10.10
C GLU A 191 -8.57 -13.38 9.25
N SER A 192 -8.35 -12.46 8.31
CA SER A 192 -9.38 -11.96 7.41
C SER A 192 -9.76 -12.93 6.28
N ASP A 193 -10.92 -12.70 5.68
CA ASP A 193 -11.36 -13.34 4.44
C ASP A 193 -11.01 -12.51 3.19
N LEU A 194 -10.21 -11.45 3.32
CA LEU A 194 -9.78 -10.62 2.19
C LEU A 194 -8.96 -11.45 1.19
N LEU A 195 -7.91 -12.13 1.67
CA LEU A 195 -7.11 -13.03 0.85
C LEU A 195 -7.70 -14.44 0.88
N LEU A 196 -8.27 -14.86 -0.25
CA LEU A 196 -8.87 -16.17 -0.41
C LEU A 196 -7.83 -17.26 -0.13
N LYS A 197 -8.15 -18.15 0.82
CA LYS A 197 -7.30 -19.27 1.26
C LYS A 197 -6.06 -18.86 2.08
N SER A 198 -6.13 -17.75 2.82
CA SER A 198 -5.11 -17.31 3.79
C SER A 198 -4.93 -18.30 4.97
N SER A 199 -5.99 -18.98 5.39
CA SER A 199 -6.02 -19.78 6.63
C SER A 199 -5.42 -21.19 6.47
N SER A 200 -4.09 -21.30 6.37
CA SER A 200 -3.36 -22.57 6.50
C SER A 200 -1.89 -22.33 6.84
N GLU A 201 -1.21 -23.29 7.48
CA GLU A 201 0.25 -23.20 7.74
C GLU A 201 1.04 -22.83 6.47
N TYR A 202 0.69 -23.48 5.34
CA TYR A 202 1.35 -23.27 4.07
C TYR A 202 1.12 -21.86 3.50
N ALA A 203 -0.12 -21.37 3.55
CA ALA A 203 -0.46 -20.03 3.07
C ALA A 203 0.18 -18.95 3.94
N THR A 204 0.13 -19.09 5.26
CA THR A 204 0.77 -18.17 6.20
C THR A 204 2.27 -18.09 5.97
N LEU A 205 2.94 -19.23 5.76
CA LEU A 205 4.37 -19.22 5.45
C LEU A 205 4.68 -18.49 4.14
N ARG A 206 3.85 -18.66 3.11
CA ARG A 206 4.01 -17.92 1.83
C ARG A 206 3.85 -16.42 2.03
N ILE A 207 2.90 -15.98 2.86
CA ILE A 207 2.72 -14.56 3.21
C ILE A 207 3.97 -14.01 3.92
N LEU A 208 4.53 -14.74 4.89
CA LEU A 208 5.76 -14.33 5.56
C LEU A 208 6.95 -14.25 4.59
N HIS A 209 7.10 -15.23 3.70
CA HIS A 209 8.15 -15.19 2.67
C HIS A 209 7.96 -14.03 1.69
N MET A 210 6.73 -13.71 1.29
CA MET A 210 6.41 -12.56 0.43
C MET A 210 6.93 -11.26 1.05
N LEU A 211 6.76 -11.06 2.36
CA LEU A 211 7.27 -9.86 3.03
C LEU A 211 8.79 -9.72 2.93
N LEU A 212 9.53 -10.82 3.06
CA LEU A 212 11.01 -10.80 3.00
C LEU A 212 11.55 -10.39 1.63
N ILE A 213 10.76 -10.54 0.57
CA ILE A 213 11.14 -10.21 -0.80
C ILE A 213 10.52 -8.89 -1.29
N LEU A 214 9.82 -8.14 -0.42
CA LEU A 214 9.29 -6.84 -0.77
C LEU A 214 10.41 -5.85 -1.10
N ASP A 215 10.15 -5.02 -2.11
CA ASP A 215 11.08 -3.96 -2.48
C ASP A 215 11.19 -2.91 -1.37
N LYS A 216 12.43 -2.44 -1.10
CA LYS A 216 12.70 -1.46 -0.05
C LYS A 216 11.95 -0.14 -0.25
N SER A 217 11.62 0.23 -1.49
CA SER A 217 10.85 1.44 -1.76
C SER A 217 9.42 1.34 -1.22
N LEU A 218 8.80 0.15 -1.23
CA LEU A 218 7.48 -0.07 -0.65
C LEU A 218 7.52 0.04 0.88
N ILE A 219 8.56 -0.48 1.52
CA ILE A 219 8.75 -0.32 2.97
C ILE A 219 8.99 1.15 3.33
N GLY A 220 9.75 1.87 2.51
CA GLY A 220 9.94 3.31 2.67
C GLY A 220 8.64 4.11 2.61
N LEU A 221 7.60 3.64 1.92
CA LEU A 221 6.28 4.29 1.96
C LEU A 221 5.62 4.16 3.33
N LEU A 222 5.73 2.98 3.97
CA LEU A 222 5.23 2.76 5.32
C LEU A 222 5.97 3.61 6.35
N GLU A 223 7.30 3.68 6.25
CA GLU A 223 8.14 4.49 7.14
C GLU A 223 7.85 6.00 7.05
N ASN A 224 7.28 6.46 5.93
CA ASN A 224 6.96 7.86 5.68
C ASN A 224 5.45 8.17 5.76
N PHE A 225 4.63 7.22 6.25
CA PHE A 225 3.19 7.39 6.28
C PHE A 225 2.73 8.08 7.57
N ASP A 226 2.52 9.40 7.49
CA ASP A 226 1.87 10.19 8.53
C ASP A 226 0.34 10.16 8.34
N TYR A 227 -0.34 9.35 9.15
CA TYR A 227 -1.70 8.87 8.91
C TYR A 227 -2.76 9.93 8.54
N PRO A 228 -2.82 11.13 9.13
CA PRO A 228 -3.85 12.12 8.79
C PRO A 228 -3.67 12.78 7.41
N PHE A 229 -2.48 12.69 6.82
CA PHE A 229 -2.10 13.46 5.65
C PHE A 229 -2.16 12.61 4.38
N ASP A 230 -1.11 12.67 3.55
CA ASP A 230 -1.02 11.97 2.27
C ASP A 230 -1.08 10.44 2.46
N VAL A 231 -2.15 9.82 1.96
CA VAL A 231 -2.28 8.35 1.92
C VAL A 231 -1.35 7.78 0.84
N PRO A 232 -0.46 6.82 1.18
CA PRO A 232 0.39 6.11 0.21
C PRO A 232 -0.44 5.32 -0.79
N LYS A 233 0.08 5.19 -2.01
CA LYS A 233 -0.68 4.71 -3.17
C LYS A 233 0.07 3.59 -3.89
N ILE A 234 -0.66 2.55 -4.26
CA ILE A 234 -0.20 1.50 -5.17
C ILE A 234 -1.11 1.53 -6.40
N ALA A 235 -0.54 1.82 -7.57
CA ALA A 235 -1.26 1.81 -8.83
C ALA A 235 -0.64 0.78 -9.78
N ILE A 236 -1.43 -0.21 -10.19
CA ILE A 236 -0.96 -1.33 -11.01
C ILE A 236 -1.67 -1.29 -12.36
N TYR A 237 -0.90 -1.36 -13.45
CA TYR A 237 -1.44 -1.44 -14.80
C TYR A 237 -1.22 -2.85 -15.36
N ASN A 238 -2.30 -3.63 -15.42
CA ASN A 238 -2.32 -4.99 -15.94
C ASN A 238 -2.73 -5.04 -17.43
N GLY A 239 -1.88 -4.48 -18.30
CA GLY A 239 -2.16 -4.41 -19.73
C GLY A 239 -1.99 -5.71 -20.51
N LYS A 240 -1.08 -6.60 -20.08
CA LYS A 240 -0.75 -7.84 -20.81
C LYS A 240 -1.73 -8.99 -20.52
N GLY A 241 -2.65 -8.81 -19.57
CA GLY A 241 -3.60 -9.85 -19.20
C GLY A 241 -2.99 -10.97 -18.35
N ALA A 242 -1.89 -10.70 -17.64
CA ALA A 242 -1.27 -11.69 -16.78
C ALA A 242 -2.08 -11.80 -15.48
N PRO A 243 -2.39 -13.03 -15.01
CA PRO A 243 -3.05 -13.20 -13.73
C PRO A 243 -2.09 -12.84 -12.59
N PHE A 244 -2.62 -12.21 -11.54
CA PHE A 244 -1.86 -11.99 -10.31
C PHE A 244 -1.58 -13.31 -9.60
N THR A 245 -0.37 -13.46 -9.07
CA THR A 245 -0.02 -14.59 -8.21
C THR A 245 -0.63 -14.43 -6.82
N PHE A 246 -0.62 -15.50 -6.03
CA PHE A 246 -1.03 -15.42 -4.63
C PHE A 246 -0.14 -14.45 -3.85
N GLU A 247 1.18 -14.45 -4.09
CA GLU A 247 2.13 -13.54 -3.45
C GLU A 247 1.87 -12.09 -3.84
N ASP A 248 1.56 -11.80 -5.11
CA ASP A 248 1.17 -10.45 -5.53
C ASP A 248 -0.08 -9.98 -4.76
N CYS A 249 -1.12 -10.82 -4.71
CA CYS A 249 -2.34 -10.51 -3.99
C CYS A 249 -2.12 -10.42 -2.48
N ALA A 250 -1.23 -11.23 -1.90
CA ALA A 250 -0.85 -11.13 -0.49
C ALA A 250 -0.16 -9.79 -0.19
N ALA A 251 0.72 -9.32 -1.09
CA ALA A 251 1.36 -8.01 -0.96
C ALA A 251 0.33 -6.88 -1.03
N ILE A 252 -0.55 -6.88 -2.03
CA ILE A 252 -1.65 -5.92 -2.18
C ILE A 252 -2.50 -5.89 -0.91
N SER A 253 -2.88 -7.06 -0.41
CA SER A 253 -3.70 -7.23 0.78
C SER A 253 -3.03 -6.71 2.05
N PHE A 254 -1.71 -6.91 2.17
CA PHE A 254 -0.93 -6.38 3.28
C PHE A 254 -0.93 -4.84 3.27
N PHE A 255 -0.65 -4.21 2.13
CA PHE A 255 -0.68 -2.75 2.02
C PHE A 255 -2.08 -2.16 2.19
N TYR A 256 -3.12 -2.89 1.76
CA TYR A 256 -4.50 -2.55 2.08
C TYR A 256 -4.70 -2.43 3.59
N TYR A 257 -4.24 -3.42 4.37
CA TYR A 257 -4.34 -3.39 5.84
C TYR A 257 -3.49 -2.29 6.47
N CYS A 258 -2.40 -1.88 5.83
CA CYS A 258 -1.62 -0.71 6.24
C CYS A 258 -2.35 0.63 5.98
N GLY A 259 -3.48 0.64 5.26
CA GLY A 259 -4.26 1.83 4.95
C GLY A 259 -3.91 2.50 3.63
N PHE A 260 -3.26 1.78 2.70
CA PHE A 260 -2.89 2.34 1.40
C PHE A 260 -4.09 2.43 0.47
N ASP A 261 -4.06 3.42 -0.42
CA ASP A 261 -4.93 3.45 -1.59
C ASP A 261 -4.39 2.50 -2.66
N ILE A 262 -5.24 1.63 -3.19
CA ILE A 262 -4.89 0.62 -4.18
C ILE A 262 -5.77 0.81 -5.41
N LEU A 263 -5.12 0.97 -6.57
CA LEU A 263 -5.78 1.05 -7.86
C LEU A 263 -5.22 -0.01 -8.81
N ILE A 264 -6.11 -0.78 -9.42
CA ILE A 264 -5.76 -1.78 -10.44
C ILE A 264 -6.44 -1.42 -11.75
N LEU A 265 -5.64 -1.09 -12.76
CA LEU A 265 -6.08 -0.77 -14.10
C LEU A 265 -5.94 -2.04 -14.95
N THR A 266 -7.08 -2.58 -15.39
CA THR A 266 -7.13 -3.82 -16.20
C THR A 266 -7.81 -3.52 -17.54
N PRO A 267 -7.07 -2.98 -18.54
CA PRO A 267 -7.62 -2.58 -19.85
C PRO A 267 -8.41 -3.67 -20.58
N SER A 268 -8.00 -4.93 -20.41
CA SER A 268 -8.68 -6.09 -21.01
C SER A 268 -9.98 -6.48 -20.30
N GLY A 269 -10.20 -5.98 -19.08
CA GLY A 269 -11.36 -6.33 -18.25
C GLY A 269 -11.45 -7.81 -17.86
N HIS A 270 -10.33 -8.54 -17.88
CA HIS A 270 -10.29 -9.94 -17.45
C HIS A 270 -10.30 -10.07 -15.92
N VAL A 271 -10.60 -11.28 -15.45
CA VAL A 271 -10.51 -11.66 -14.03
C VAL A 271 -9.04 -11.80 -13.66
N ASP A 272 -8.59 -11.10 -12.63
CA ASP A 272 -7.19 -11.05 -12.23
C ASP A 272 -7.02 -11.19 -10.70
N ILE A 273 -7.17 -10.12 -9.91
CA ILE A 273 -7.08 -10.17 -8.44
C ILE A 273 -8.22 -10.95 -7.80
N GLU A 274 -9.39 -11.03 -8.44
CA GLU A 274 -10.55 -11.77 -7.95
C GLU A 274 -10.24 -13.26 -7.70
N ASN A 275 -9.21 -13.80 -8.36
CA ASN A 275 -8.77 -15.18 -8.16
C ASN A 275 -8.26 -15.46 -6.73
N HIS A 276 -7.80 -14.40 -6.06
CA HIS A 276 -7.17 -14.49 -4.74
C HIS A 276 -7.70 -13.46 -3.74
N ILE A 277 -8.40 -12.40 -4.16
CA ILE A 277 -8.94 -11.35 -3.29
C ILE A 277 -10.47 -11.40 -3.34
N ASN A 278 -11.09 -11.37 -2.17
CA ASN A 278 -12.53 -11.32 -2.01
C ASN A 278 -13.09 -9.99 -2.56
N GLY A 279 -14.00 -10.09 -3.54
CA GLY A 279 -14.60 -8.94 -4.22
C GLY A 279 -15.47 -8.03 -3.35
N SER A 280 -15.74 -8.38 -2.09
CA SER A 280 -16.42 -7.48 -1.15
C SER A 280 -15.53 -6.36 -0.62
N TYR A 281 -14.21 -6.46 -0.78
CA TYR A 281 -13.21 -5.52 -0.27
C TYR A 281 -12.83 -4.40 -1.24
N PHE A 282 -13.28 -4.45 -2.49
CA PHE A 282 -12.89 -3.46 -3.50
C PHE A 282 -14.03 -3.17 -4.48
N ASP A 283 -14.03 -1.96 -5.01
CA ASP A 283 -14.96 -1.57 -6.08
C ASP A 283 -14.42 -2.00 -7.45
N ASN A 284 -15.29 -2.50 -8.32
CA ASN A 284 -14.95 -2.78 -9.71
C ASN A 284 -15.75 -1.87 -10.65
N HIS A 285 -15.09 -0.85 -11.20
CA HIS A 285 -15.68 0.06 -12.18
C HIS A 285 -15.43 -0.45 -13.59
N CYS A 286 -16.50 -0.74 -14.33
CA CYS A 286 -16.41 -1.17 -15.72
C CYS A 286 -16.49 0.03 -16.67
N LEU A 287 -15.50 0.18 -17.54
CA LEU A 287 -15.50 1.14 -18.65
C LEU A 287 -16.17 0.56 -19.90
N GLU A 288 -16.32 1.40 -20.92
CA GLU A 288 -17.15 1.14 -22.09
C GLU A 288 -16.60 0.04 -23.01
N GLU A 289 -15.27 -0.08 -23.11
CA GLU A 289 -14.61 -1.03 -24.00
C GLU A 289 -13.59 -1.90 -23.26
N ARG A 290 -13.28 -3.07 -23.84
CA ARG A 290 -12.21 -3.96 -23.36
C ARG A 290 -11.13 -4.04 -24.43
N ASN A 291 -9.88 -3.86 -24.03
CA ASN A 291 -8.76 -3.88 -24.96
C ASN A 291 -7.57 -4.64 -24.36
N ALA A 292 -7.37 -5.89 -24.80
CA ALA A 292 -6.24 -6.71 -24.37
C ALA A 292 -4.93 -6.43 -25.12
N SER A 293 -4.96 -5.56 -26.15
CA SER A 293 -3.78 -5.24 -26.95
C SER A 293 -2.98 -4.05 -26.40
N ILE A 294 -3.57 -3.29 -25.47
CA ILE A 294 -3.03 -2.04 -24.96
C ILE A 294 -2.21 -2.28 -23.68
N ASP A 295 -0.90 -2.49 -23.88
CA ASP A 295 0.06 -2.33 -22.80
C ASP A 295 0.31 -0.83 -22.54
N TYR A 296 0.93 -0.51 -21.40
CA TYR A 296 1.16 0.88 -21.01
C TYR A 296 2.09 1.62 -21.97
N ALA A 297 3.11 0.93 -22.49
CA ALA A 297 4.05 1.50 -23.44
C ALA A 297 3.35 1.93 -24.75
N LYS A 298 2.32 1.19 -25.19
CA LYS A 298 1.46 1.53 -26.34
C LYS A 298 0.39 2.55 -26.01
N LEU A 299 -0.05 2.65 -24.76
CA LEU A 299 -0.99 3.68 -24.31
C LEU A 299 -0.32 5.06 -24.36
N LYS A 300 0.94 5.14 -23.91
CA LYS A 300 1.70 6.39 -23.87
C LYS A 300 1.93 6.98 -25.27
N GLY A 301 1.59 8.26 -25.43
CA GLY A 301 1.69 9.02 -26.67
C GLY A 301 0.48 8.91 -27.61
N LYS A 302 -0.63 8.28 -27.21
CA LYS A 302 -1.84 8.20 -28.03
C LYS A 302 -2.48 9.58 -28.21
N CYS A 303 -2.46 10.41 -27.19
CA CYS A 303 -3.01 11.76 -27.24
C CYS A 303 -2.20 12.72 -28.14
N ASP A 304 -0.90 12.49 -28.33
CA ASP A 304 -0.09 13.31 -29.26
C ASP A 304 -0.35 13.00 -30.73
N THR A 305 -0.86 11.80 -31.04
CA THR A 305 -1.13 11.38 -32.42
C THR A 305 -2.48 11.85 -32.95
N SER A 306 -3.46 12.13 -32.09
CA SER A 306 -4.78 12.64 -32.48
C SER A 306 -4.68 14.09 -32.99
N GLY A 307 -3.87 14.94 -32.36
CA GLY A 307 -3.57 16.30 -32.83
C GLY A 307 -2.88 16.32 -34.20
N LYS A 308 -1.93 15.40 -34.45
CA LYS A 308 -1.25 15.28 -35.75
C LYS A 308 -2.18 14.78 -36.87
N LYS A 309 -3.11 13.85 -36.58
CA LYS A 309 -4.13 13.38 -37.55
C LYS A 309 -5.18 14.45 -37.85
N ALA A 310 -5.56 15.27 -36.87
CA ALA A 310 -6.47 16.40 -37.08
C ALA A 310 -5.83 17.47 -37.97
N LEU A 311 -4.57 17.83 -37.71
CA LEU A 311 -3.79 18.75 -38.54
C LEU A 311 -3.56 18.23 -39.96
N SER A 312 -3.27 16.93 -40.13
CA SER A 312 -3.08 16.36 -41.47
C SER A 312 -4.38 16.27 -42.26
N ARG A 313 -5.53 16.01 -41.60
CA ARG A 313 -6.85 16.03 -42.24
C ARG A 313 -7.28 17.45 -42.63
N MET A 314 -7.01 18.46 -41.80
CA MET A 314 -7.24 19.86 -42.19
C MET A 314 -6.33 20.29 -43.34
N ALA A 315 -5.05 19.94 -43.31
CA ALA A 315 -4.12 20.24 -44.40
C ALA A 315 -4.49 19.55 -45.73
N ALA A 316 -5.15 18.39 -45.68
CA ALA A 316 -5.69 17.73 -46.87
C ALA A 316 -7.02 18.35 -47.35
N PHE A 317 -7.81 18.95 -46.46
CA PHE A 317 -9.06 19.64 -46.79
C PHE A 317 -8.82 21.02 -47.43
N PHE A 318 -7.75 21.72 -47.05
CA PHE A 318 -7.32 22.98 -47.66
C PHE A 318 -6.48 22.84 -48.95
N LYS A 319 -6.25 21.61 -49.42
CA LYS A 319 -5.55 21.30 -50.68
C LYS A 319 -6.47 20.86 -51.83
N LYS A 320 -7.79 21.06 -51.68
CA LYS A 320 -8.77 20.90 -52.76
C LYS A 320 -9.31 22.24 -53.22
#